data_AF-A0A7S2VC23-F1
#
_entry.id   AF-A0A7S2VC23-F1
#
_cell.length_a   1.000
_cell.length_b   1.000
_cell.length_c   1.000
_cell.angle_alpha   90.00
_cell.angle_beta   90.00
_cell.angle_gamma   90.00
#
_symmetry.space_group_name_H-M   'P 1'
#
loop_
_entity.id
_entity.type
_entity.pdbx_description
1 polymer ?
#
loop_
_entity_poly.entity_id
_entity_poly.type
_entity_poly.pdbx_seq_one_letter_code
_entity_poly.pdbx_strand_id
1 'polypeptide(L)'
;FHSQPSYTKTQHPLTMGFLKKAFRDVFEDKKPKELKADIRMISGCEDAQTSADVSNVASFCLPDPAGRAGGACTSTMLNLLYKDHQDTREDMSFVEVLNKMRESLQERGFTQIPQMSASAPIDVNVPFDLVPNEATGTRRALLIGINYVGHDQGVLSGCHNDVLNMVEYIKSVHGFEDENITVLLDDGEHESPTKANIMAAYQKIVSQAEAGDSLFCHYSGHGCKIRDDDKGEEEDGFDEALVPVDYTTAGLIRDDDLFDIVIKPMPDGAHLFCLFDCCHSGTILDLPYLFKADGTMEVMEIDDSFDFKKLLGKFGQLAEGFFD
;
A
#
# COMPACT_ATOMS: atom_id res chain seq x y z
N PHE A 1 -18.11 -54.45 -13.36
CA PHE A 1 -17.47 -53.34 -14.10
C PHE A 1 -18.35 -52.10 -13.92
N HIS A 2 -18.35 -51.52 -12.72
CA HIS A 2 -17.66 -50.27 -12.35
C HIS A 2 -18.24 -49.03 -13.05
N SER A 3 -19.40 -48.59 -12.54
CA SER A 3 -19.91 -47.23 -12.67
C SER A 3 -19.12 -46.30 -11.73
N GLN A 4 -18.40 -45.32 -12.28
CA GLN A 4 -17.84 -44.24 -11.48
C GLN A 4 -18.93 -43.21 -11.13
N PRO A 5 -19.00 -42.73 -9.88
CA PRO A 5 -19.88 -41.61 -9.54
C PRO A 5 -19.21 -40.28 -9.91
N SER A 6 -19.94 -39.45 -10.64
CA SER A 6 -19.61 -38.05 -10.89
C SER A 6 -19.68 -37.27 -9.58
N TYR A 7 -18.53 -36.79 -9.09
CA TYR A 7 -18.48 -35.81 -8.01
C TYR A 7 -18.88 -34.44 -8.54
N THR A 8 -20.11 -34.02 -8.30
CA THR A 8 -20.51 -32.62 -8.34
C THR A 8 -20.03 -31.95 -7.05
N LYS A 9 -18.94 -31.18 -7.11
CA LYS A 9 -18.57 -30.21 -6.07
C LYS A 9 -19.53 -29.02 -6.15
N THR A 10 -20.68 -29.13 -5.50
CA THR A 10 -21.41 -27.95 -5.03
C THR A 10 -20.73 -27.50 -3.73
N GLN A 11 -19.72 -26.63 -3.84
CA GLN A 11 -19.26 -25.88 -2.67
C GLN A 11 -20.37 -24.90 -2.30
N HIS A 12 -20.96 -25.13 -1.13
CA HIS A 12 -22.00 -24.28 -0.57
C HIS A 12 -21.38 -22.92 -0.17
N PRO A 13 -21.99 -21.77 -0.53
CA PRO A 13 -21.53 -20.46 -0.08
C PRO A 13 -21.59 -20.26 1.45
N LEU A 14 -22.37 -21.09 2.15
CA LEU A 14 -22.49 -21.07 3.61
C LEU A 14 -21.18 -21.47 4.32
N THR A 15 -20.37 -22.39 3.79
CA THR A 15 -19.16 -22.87 4.48
C THR A 15 -17.99 -21.89 4.42
N MET A 16 -17.88 -21.08 3.36
CA MET A 16 -16.84 -20.06 3.20
C MET A 16 -17.00 -18.93 4.22
N GLY A 17 -18.23 -18.43 4.42
CA GLY A 17 -18.50 -17.36 5.39
C GLY A 17 -18.23 -17.75 6.84
N PHE A 18 -18.51 -19.01 7.22
CA PHE A 18 -18.14 -19.53 8.54
C PHE A 18 -16.63 -19.65 8.71
N LEU A 19 -15.90 -20.09 7.67
CA LEU A 19 -14.44 -20.18 7.70
C LEU A 19 -13.81 -18.79 7.85
N LYS A 20 -14.21 -17.81 7.02
CA LYS A 20 -13.73 -16.43 7.10
C LYS A 20 -13.94 -15.83 8.48
N LYS A 21 -15.15 -16.00 9.04
CA LYS A 21 -15.44 -15.54 10.41
C LYS A 21 -14.56 -16.22 11.45
N ALA A 22 -14.35 -17.54 11.36
CA ALA A 22 -13.47 -18.25 12.28
C ALA A 22 -12.01 -17.79 12.16
N PHE A 23 -11.49 -17.57 10.95
CA PHE A 23 -10.14 -17.01 10.75
C PHE A 23 -10.03 -15.57 11.26
N ARG A 24 -11.06 -14.75 11.06
CA ARG A 24 -11.16 -13.41 11.64
C ARG A 24 -11.14 -13.43 13.17
N ASP A 25 -11.99 -14.24 13.79
CA ASP A 25 -12.07 -14.34 15.25
C ASP A 25 -10.73 -14.86 15.83
N VAL A 26 -10.07 -15.80 15.14
CA VAL A 26 -8.72 -16.26 15.48
C VAL A 26 -7.67 -15.17 15.30
N PHE A 27 -7.73 -14.38 14.21
CA PHE A 27 -6.81 -13.27 14.00
C PHE A 27 -6.97 -12.19 15.07
N GLU A 28 -8.20 -11.86 15.46
CA GLU A 28 -8.47 -10.88 16.52
C GLU A 28 -7.99 -11.38 17.90
N ASP A 29 -8.21 -12.66 18.22
CA ASP A 29 -7.77 -13.27 19.48
C ASP A 29 -6.25 -13.49 19.54
N LYS A 30 -5.66 -13.85 18.40
CA LYS A 30 -4.23 -14.13 18.27
C LYS A 30 -3.44 -12.98 17.67
N LYS A 31 -4.00 -11.75 17.58
CA LYS A 31 -3.42 -10.61 16.85
C LYS A 31 -1.91 -10.66 17.05
N PRO A 32 -1.16 -11.06 16.01
CA PRO A 32 0.21 -11.53 16.19
C PRO A 32 0.96 -10.48 17.00
N LYS A 33 1.74 -10.90 18.01
CA LYS A 33 2.64 -9.96 18.69
C LYS A 33 3.56 -9.26 17.69
N GLU A 34 3.69 -9.86 16.51
CA GLU A 34 4.43 -9.47 15.34
C GLU A 34 3.75 -8.39 14.46
N LEU A 35 2.47 -8.03 14.67
CA LEU A 35 1.78 -6.94 13.93
C LEU A 35 1.36 -5.78 14.86
N LYS A 36 2.26 -5.39 15.77
CA LYS A 36 2.01 -4.34 16.76
C LYS A 36 2.54 -2.96 16.38
N ALA A 37 3.37 -2.88 15.34
CA ALA A 37 3.71 -1.58 14.76
C ALA A 37 2.44 -0.91 14.22
N ASP A 38 2.36 0.40 14.41
CA ASP A 38 1.27 1.22 13.87
C ASP A 38 1.58 1.49 12.40
N ILE A 39 0.96 0.72 11.51
CA ILE A 39 1.21 0.80 10.07
C ILE A 39 -0.06 1.26 9.40
N ARG A 40 0.04 2.36 8.66
CA ARG A 40 -1.07 3.02 7.98
C ARG A 40 -0.68 3.28 6.54
N MET A 41 -1.62 3.16 5.64
CA MET A 41 -1.40 3.43 4.22
C MET A 41 -2.57 4.18 3.63
N ILE A 42 -2.29 5.16 2.78
CA ILE A 42 -3.27 5.75 1.86
C ILE A 42 -2.88 5.42 0.43
N SER A 43 -3.87 5.03 -0.38
CA SER A 43 -3.68 4.77 -1.80
C SER A 43 -4.76 5.41 -2.68
N GLY A 44 -4.34 5.82 -3.89
CA GLY A 44 -5.22 6.36 -4.93
C GLY A 44 -5.72 5.26 -5.87
N CYS A 45 -6.55 4.35 -5.38
CA CYS A 45 -6.94 3.19 -6.17
C CYS A 45 -7.92 3.57 -7.29
N GLU A 46 -7.60 3.19 -8.54
CA GLU A 46 -8.52 3.19 -9.67
C GLU A 46 -8.92 1.74 -9.98
N ASP A 47 -10.16 1.34 -9.68
CA ASP A 47 -10.63 -0.04 -9.93
C ASP A 47 -10.72 -0.39 -11.42
N ALA A 48 -10.63 0.59 -12.32
CA ALA A 48 -10.95 0.45 -13.75
C ALA A 48 -9.74 0.58 -14.70
N GLN A 49 -8.51 0.66 -14.21
CA GLN A 49 -7.37 0.61 -15.13
C GLN A 49 -7.20 -0.79 -15.71
N THR A 50 -6.80 -0.84 -16.98
CA THR A 50 -6.51 -2.08 -17.70
C THR A 50 -5.41 -2.84 -16.96
N SER A 51 -5.80 -3.81 -16.13
CA SER A 51 -4.88 -4.79 -15.59
C SER A 51 -4.27 -5.53 -16.78
N ALA A 52 -2.96 -5.47 -16.92
CA ALA A 52 -2.28 -6.44 -17.75
C ALA A 52 -2.23 -7.72 -16.90
N ASP A 53 -3.10 -8.69 -17.19
CA ASP A 53 -3.05 -10.02 -16.59
C ASP A 53 -1.73 -10.70 -17.00
N VAL A 54 -0.67 -10.42 -16.25
CA VAL A 54 0.67 -10.83 -16.62
C VAL A 54 1.04 -12.01 -15.74
N SER A 55 1.13 -13.20 -16.33
CA SER A 55 1.64 -14.39 -15.64
C SER A 55 3.16 -14.55 -15.76
N ASN A 56 3.83 -13.66 -16.50
CA ASN A 56 5.28 -13.67 -16.70
C ASN A 56 5.78 -12.25 -16.92
N VAL A 57 6.72 -11.80 -16.09
CA VAL A 57 7.27 -10.44 -16.18
C VAL A 57 7.93 -10.15 -17.54
N ALA A 58 8.39 -11.17 -18.26
CA ALA A 58 8.90 -11.02 -19.63
C ALA A 58 7.85 -10.55 -20.66
N SER A 59 6.57 -10.72 -20.36
CA SER A 59 5.43 -10.20 -21.15
C SER A 59 4.75 -9.00 -20.51
N PHE A 60 5.31 -8.45 -19.43
CA PHE A 60 4.79 -7.25 -18.79
C PHE A 60 5.01 -6.05 -19.70
N CYS A 61 3.92 -5.56 -20.29
CA CYS A 61 3.92 -4.31 -21.03
C CYS A 61 3.25 -3.26 -20.15
N LEU A 62 3.97 -2.17 -19.89
CA LEU A 62 3.35 -1.01 -19.28
C LEU A 62 2.24 -0.49 -20.21
N PRO A 63 1.09 -0.06 -19.68
CA PRO A 63 0.10 0.63 -20.50
C PRO A 63 0.75 1.84 -21.18
N ASP A 64 0.18 2.31 -22.30
CA ASP A 64 0.58 3.57 -22.93
C ASP A 64 -0.20 4.70 -22.22
N PRO A 65 0.37 5.37 -21.20
CA PRO A 65 -0.37 6.38 -20.48
C PRO A 65 -0.53 7.61 -21.36
N ALA A 66 -1.72 8.20 -21.34
CA ALA A 66 -1.92 9.58 -21.77
C ALA A 66 -1.25 10.60 -20.81
N GLY A 67 -0.10 10.27 -20.21
CA GLY A 67 0.70 11.12 -19.32
C GLY A 67 0.01 11.61 -18.03
N ARG A 68 -1.13 11.03 -17.64
CA ARG A 68 -2.02 11.58 -16.57
C ARG A 68 -2.07 10.80 -15.26
N ALA A 69 -1.52 9.58 -15.18
CA ALA A 69 -1.78 8.68 -14.06
C ALA A 69 -0.90 8.92 -12.82
N GLY A 70 0.36 9.35 -12.98
CA GLY A 70 1.25 9.59 -11.84
C GLY A 70 0.97 10.94 -11.16
N GLY A 71 0.52 10.91 -9.90
CA GLY A 71 0.53 12.09 -9.04
C GLY A 71 -0.82 12.69 -8.69
N ALA A 72 -1.93 12.16 -9.19
CA ALA A 72 -3.26 12.73 -8.90
C ALA A 72 -3.61 12.61 -7.40
N CYS A 73 -3.28 11.47 -6.78
CA CYS A 73 -3.49 11.24 -5.36
C CYS A 73 -2.56 12.12 -4.51
N THR A 74 -1.25 12.09 -4.80
CA THR A 74 -0.23 12.86 -4.07
C THR A 74 -0.47 14.36 -4.18
N SER A 75 -0.68 14.87 -5.40
CA SER A 75 -0.95 16.30 -5.60
C SER A 75 -2.22 16.75 -4.89
N THR A 76 -3.26 15.92 -4.86
CA THR A 76 -4.51 16.24 -4.17
C THR A 76 -4.30 16.26 -2.66
N MET A 77 -3.61 15.26 -2.10
CA MET A 77 -3.26 15.21 -0.69
C MET A 77 -2.42 16.42 -0.28
N LEU A 78 -1.32 16.71 -0.99
CA LEU A 78 -0.44 17.84 -0.68
C LEU A 78 -1.18 19.18 -0.75
N ASN A 79 -1.98 19.40 -1.80
CA ASN A 79 -2.77 20.64 -1.91
C ASN A 79 -3.73 20.81 -0.74
N LEU A 80 -4.30 19.71 -0.25
CA LEU A 80 -5.22 19.71 0.87
C LEU A 80 -4.48 20.02 2.18
N LEU A 81 -3.39 19.31 2.45
CA LEU A 81 -2.61 19.46 3.68
C LEU A 81 -1.94 20.84 3.78
N TYR A 82 -1.40 21.37 2.67
CA TYR A 82 -0.85 22.73 2.66
C TYR A 82 -1.91 23.82 2.87
N LYS A 83 -3.12 23.65 2.33
CA LYS A 83 -4.22 24.60 2.55
C LYS A 83 -4.70 24.56 4.00
N ASP A 84 -4.80 23.37 4.59
CA ASP A 84 -5.20 23.22 5.99
C ASP A 84 -4.25 23.97 6.93
N HIS A 85 -2.94 23.77 6.76
CA HIS A 85 -1.93 24.50 7.53
C HIS A 85 -1.95 26.03 7.34
N GLN A 86 -2.58 26.54 6.28
CA GLN A 86 -2.67 27.98 5.99
C GLN A 86 -4.00 28.62 6.41
N ASP A 87 -5.12 27.90 6.39
CA ASP A 87 -6.48 28.48 6.45
C ASP A 87 -7.33 28.10 7.68
N THR A 88 -7.01 27.07 8.47
CA THR A 88 -7.94 26.54 9.50
C THR A 88 -7.45 26.70 10.95
N ARG A 89 -8.41 26.73 11.90
CA ARG A 89 -8.18 26.75 13.37
C ARG A 89 -8.28 25.34 14.00
N GLU A 90 -8.71 24.35 13.22
CA GLU A 90 -9.00 22.99 13.65
C GLU A 90 -8.50 22.02 12.57
N ASP A 91 -7.80 20.97 13.00
CA ASP A 91 -7.22 19.95 12.12
C ASP A 91 -8.32 19.06 11.52
N MET A 92 -8.23 18.74 10.22
CA MET A 92 -9.16 17.81 9.57
C MET A 92 -8.99 16.38 10.05
N SER A 93 -10.07 15.61 10.11
CA SER A 93 -10.04 14.16 10.37
C SER A 93 -9.58 13.34 9.15
N PHE A 94 -9.21 12.07 9.35
CA PHE A 94 -8.88 11.16 8.24
C PHE A 94 -10.02 11.03 7.23
N VAL A 95 -11.26 10.93 7.71
CA VAL A 95 -12.46 10.87 6.86
C VAL A 95 -12.58 12.14 6.00
N GLU A 96 -12.41 13.32 6.60
CA GLU A 96 -12.51 14.59 5.87
C GLU A 96 -11.40 14.75 4.83
N VAL A 97 -10.16 14.36 5.18
CA VAL A 97 -9.03 14.35 4.23
C VAL A 97 -9.36 13.47 3.03
N LEU A 98 -9.74 12.20 3.24
CA LEU A 98 -10.00 11.26 2.15
C LEU A 98 -11.22 11.66 1.30
N ASN A 99 -12.28 12.19 1.92
CA ASN A 99 -13.47 12.67 1.19
C ASN A 99 -13.17 13.92 0.35
N LYS A 100 -12.45 14.90 0.89
CA LYS A 100 -12.03 16.08 0.12
C LYS A 100 -11.02 15.71 -0.99
N MET A 101 -10.18 14.71 -0.75
CA MET A 101 -9.35 14.15 -1.82
C MET A 101 -10.20 13.57 -2.94
N ARG A 102 -11.24 12.79 -2.58
CA ARG A 102 -12.18 12.24 -3.55
C ARG A 102 -12.88 13.33 -4.36
N GLU A 103 -13.36 14.39 -3.71
CA GLU A 103 -13.99 15.53 -4.37
C GLU A 103 -13.04 16.19 -5.38
N SER A 104 -11.80 16.51 -4.97
CA SER A 104 -10.80 17.13 -5.84
C SER A 104 -10.39 16.21 -7.01
N LEU A 105 -10.31 14.90 -6.80
CA LEU A 105 -10.07 13.93 -7.88
C LEU A 105 -11.22 13.94 -8.89
N GLN A 106 -12.48 13.93 -8.43
CA GLN A 106 -13.66 13.98 -9.28
C GLN A 106 -13.75 15.29 -10.09
N GLU A 107 -13.45 16.43 -9.48
CA GLU A 107 -13.40 17.74 -10.16
C GLU A 107 -12.39 17.76 -11.30
N ARG A 108 -11.29 17.02 -11.16
CA ARG A 108 -10.24 16.86 -12.16
C ARG A 108 -10.51 15.74 -13.17
N GLY A 109 -11.64 15.05 -13.04
CA GLY A 109 -12.08 13.98 -13.94
C GLY A 109 -11.48 12.61 -13.65
N PHE A 110 -10.88 12.41 -12.48
CA PHE A 110 -10.38 11.10 -12.05
C PHE A 110 -11.49 10.28 -11.38
N THR A 111 -11.50 8.98 -11.65
CA THR A 111 -12.45 8.02 -11.09
C THR A 111 -11.92 7.33 -9.83
N GLN A 112 -10.64 7.56 -9.49
CA GLN A 112 -9.94 7.01 -8.32
C GLN A 112 -10.64 7.28 -7.00
N ILE A 113 -10.82 6.25 -6.19
CA ILE A 113 -11.36 6.34 -4.84
C ILE A 113 -10.20 6.22 -3.86
N PRO A 114 -9.88 7.29 -3.10
CA PRO A 114 -8.91 7.20 -2.02
C PRO A 114 -9.32 6.14 -1.01
N GLN A 115 -8.35 5.30 -0.64
CA GLN A 115 -8.52 4.23 0.33
C GLN A 115 -7.46 4.38 1.42
N MET A 116 -7.80 3.99 2.64
CA MET A 116 -6.86 3.88 3.74
C MET A 116 -6.88 2.48 4.31
N SER A 117 -5.73 1.86 4.46
CA SER A 117 -5.60 0.57 5.15
C SER A 117 -4.63 0.64 6.33
N ALA A 118 -4.79 -0.26 7.30
CA ALA A 118 -4.03 -0.23 8.54
C ALA A 118 -3.79 -1.61 9.17
N SER A 119 -2.73 -1.73 9.99
CA SER A 119 -2.42 -2.92 10.79
C SER A 119 -3.34 -3.11 12.01
N ALA A 120 -4.05 -2.06 12.39
CA ALA A 120 -4.96 -2.00 13.53
C ALA A 120 -6.17 -1.13 13.18
N PRO A 121 -7.33 -1.35 13.84
CA PRO A 121 -8.46 -0.46 13.65
C PRO A 121 -8.11 0.93 14.19
N ILE A 122 -8.34 1.96 13.37
CA ILE A 122 -8.13 3.36 13.73
C ILE A 122 -9.49 4.06 13.73
N ASP A 123 -9.71 4.94 14.70
CA ASP A 123 -10.84 5.85 14.63
C ASP A 123 -10.57 6.92 13.58
N VAL A 124 -11.13 6.74 12.39
CA VAL A 124 -10.93 7.64 11.23
C VAL A 124 -11.54 9.03 11.44
N ASN A 125 -12.30 9.25 12.51
CA ASN A 125 -12.89 10.55 12.85
C ASN A 125 -11.97 11.41 13.73
N VAL A 126 -10.82 10.89 14.15
CA VAL A 126 -9.79 11.69 14.85
C VAL A 126 -9.00 12.55 13.85
N PRO A 127 -8.33 13.62 14.31
CA PRO A 127 -7.47 14.44 13.46
C PRO A 127 -6.46 13.60 12.67
N PHE A 128 -6.32 13.92 11.39
CA PHE A 128 -5.34 13.32 10.51
C PHE A 128 -3.94 13.64 11.01
N ASP A 129 -3.12 12.60 11.16
CA ASP A 129 -1.70 12.74 11.43
C ASP A 129 -0.86 11.92 10.44
N LEU A 130 0.20 12.56 9.93
CA LEU A 130 1.26 11.88 9.22
C LEU A 130 2.30 11.32 10.20
N VAL A 131 2.57 12.10 11.24
CA VAL A 131 3.44 11.79 12.36
C VAL A 131 2.59 11.87 13.63
N PRO A 132 2.30 10.73 14.28
CA PRO A 132 1.52 10.72 15.51
C PRO A 132 2.17 11.56 16.61
N ASN A 133 1.35 12.16 17.47
CA ASN A 133 1.85 13.00 18.59
C ASN A 133 2.68 12.20 19.60
N GLU A 134 2.47 10.88 19.65
CA GLU A 134 3.18 9.92 20.49
C GLU A 134 4.56 9.56 19.94
N ALA A 135 4.87 9.91 18.68
CA ALA A 135 6.17 9.64 18.08
C ALA A 135 7.24 10.55 18.68
N THR A 136 8.11 9.97 19.52
CA THR A 136 9.20 10.67 20.22
C THR A 136 10.59 10.40 19.63
N GLY A 137 10.68 9.47 18.67
CA GLY A 137 11.93 9.00 18.09
C GLY A 137 12.34 9.75 16.83
N THR A 138 13.16 9.08 16.02
CA THR A 138 13.68 9.61 14.76
C THR A 138 12.61 9.59 13.68
N ARG A 139 12.56 10.66 12.88
CA ARG A 139 11.70 10.75 11.70
C ARG A 139 12.50 10.31 10.47
N ARG A 140 12.12 9.19 9.84
CA ARG A 140 12.84 8.59 8.71
C ARG A 140 11.94 8.50 7.50
N ALA A 141 12.43 8.82 6.31
CA ALA A 141 11.62 8.73 5.11
C ALA A 141 12.31 7.99 3.96
N LEU A 142 11.50 7.29 3.17
CA LEU A 142 11.87 6.72 1.88
C LEU A 142 10.87 7.19 0.83
N LEU A 143 11.34 7.93 -0.17
CA LEU A 143 10.50 8.41 -1.26
C LEU A 143 11.03 7.93 -2.60
N ILE A 144 10.16 7.32 -3.39
CA ILE A 144 10.50 6.63 -4.64
C ILE A 144 9.61 7.19 -5.74
N GLY A 145 10.22 7.72 -6.80
CA GLY A 145 9.51 8.34 -7.92
C GLY A 145 10.06 7.82 -9.23
N ILE A 146 9.21 7.17 -10.03
CA ILE A 146 9.64 6.50 -11.26
C ILE A 146 8.86 7.05 -12.46
N ASN A 147 9.58 7.74 -13.35
CA ASN A 147 9.03 8.25 -14.61
C ASN A 147 9.27 7.29 -15.80
N TYR A 148 10.06 6.23 -15.61
CA TYR A 148 10.47 5.27 -16.64
C TYR A 148 11.20 5.97 -17.80
N VAL A 149 12.10 6.91 -17.45
CA VAL A 149 12.85 7.74 -18.40
C VAL A 149 13.68 6.85 -19.32
N GLY A 150 13.47 7.01 -20.62
CA GLY A 150 14.17 6.24 -21.66
C GLY A 150 13.52 4.91 -22.03
N HIS A 151 12.36 4.57 -21.45
CA HIS A 151 11.55 3.44 -21.91
C HIS A 151 10.75 3.79 -23.16
N ASP A 152 10.48 2.81 -24.01
CA ASP A 152 9.66 3.00 -25.23
C ASP A 152 8.16 3.17 -24.92
N GLN A 153 7.69 2.67 -23.78
CA GLN A 153 6.29 2.69 -23.33
C GLN A 153 6.22 2.91 -21.82
N GLY A 154 5.06 3.38 -21.34
CA GLY A 154 4.84 3.54 -19.90
C GLY A 154 5.51 4.76 -19.27
N VAL A 155 6.06 5.68 -20.07
CA VAL A 155 6.72 6.88 -19.55
C VAL A 155 5.71 7.78 -18.82
N LEU A 156 6.05 8.16 -17.59
CA LEU A 156 5.31 9.12 -16.77
C LEU A 156 6.10 10.44 -16.70
N SER A 157 5.46 11.50 -16.20
CA SER A 157 6.10 12.81 -16.05
C SER A 157 5.83 13.50 -14.71
N GLY A 158 4.99 12.91 -13.85
CA GLY A 158 4.58 13.49 -12.57
C GLY A 158 5.37 12.98 -11.37
N CYS A 159 5.88 11.75 -11.43
CA CYS A 159 6.33 11.01 -10.25
C CYS A 159 7.53 11.63 -9.55
N HIS A 160 8.49 12.18 -10.32
CA HIS A 160 9.61 12.94 -9.75
C HIS A 160 9.12 14.17 -8.98
N ASN A 161 8.20 14.93 -9.56
CA ASN A 161 7.66 16.14 -8.93
C ASN A 161 6.83 15.79 -7.68
N ASP A 162 6.08 14.70 -7.69
CA ASP A 162 5.34 14.23 -6.51
C ASP A 162 6.28 13.98 -5.33
N VAL A 163 7.38 13.24 -5.57
CA VAL A 163 8.39 12.94 -4.56
C VAL A 163 9.06 14.20 -4.05
N LEU A 164 9.52 15.09 -4.94
CA LEU A 164 10.22 16.31 -4.52
C LEU A 164 9.32 17.24 -3.71
N ASN A 165 8.04 17.37 -4.08
CA ASN A 165 7.10 18.17 -3.30
C ASN A 165 6.79 17.52 -1.94
N MET A 166 6.74 16.20 -1.87
CA MET A 166 6.52 15.48 -0.62
C MET A 166 7.74 15.58 0.31
N VAL A 167 8.97 15.50 -0.22
CA VAL A 167 10.20 15.77 0.54
C VAL A 167 10.12 17.16 1.17
N GLU A 168 9.79 18.19 0.39
CA GLU A 168 9.71 19.55 0.92
C GLU A 168 8.63 19.69 2.00
N TYR A 169 7.49 19.04 1.82
CA TYR A 169 6.39 19.03 2.79
C TYR A 169 6.80 18.38 4.12
N ILE A 170 7.32 17.14 4.10
CA ILE A 170 7.68 16.44 5.35
C ILE A 170 8.82 17.14 6.09
N LYS A 171 9.73 17.81 5.37
CA LYS A 171 10.77 18.64 5.98
C LYS A 171 10.18 19.88 6.64
N SER A 172 9.41 20.65 5.88
CA SER A 172 8.93 21.98 6.30
C SER A 172 7.86 21.91 7.38
N VAL A 173 7.01 20.89 7.33
CA VAL A 173 5.84 20.76 8.21
C VAL A 173 6.12 19.76 9.33
N HIS A 174 6.71 18.62 8.99
CA HIS A 174 6.92 17.51 9.92
C HIS A 174 8.38 17.37 10.37
N GLY A 175 9.26 18.34 10.07
CA GLY A 175 10.61 18.41 10.64
C GLY A 175 11.48 17.18 10.39
N PHE A 176 11.28 16.47 9.27
CA PHE A 176 12.20 15.41 8.86
C PHE A 176 13.57 16.02 8.49
N GLU A 177 14.65 15.41 8.98
CA GLU A 177 16.01 15.85 8.70
C GLU A 177 16.56 15.21 7.43
N ASP A 178 17.30 15.96 6.61
CA ASP A 178 17.83 15.49 5.32
C ASP A 178 18.62 14.18 5.43
N GLU A 179 19.37 13.99 6.51
CA GLU A 179 20.19 12.80 6.76
C GLU A 179 19.34 11.52 6.96
N ASN A 180 18.06 11.68 7.31
CA ASN A 180 17.11 10.60 7.54
C ASN A 180 16.13 10.40 6.38
N ILE A 181 16.31 11.12 5.26
CA ILE A 181 15.47 11.02 4.05
C ILE A 181 16.27 10.31 2.96
N THR A 182 15.74 9.22 2.44
CA THR A 182 16.27 8.51 1.26
C THR A 182 15.35 8.76 0.08
N VAL A 183 15.91 9.20 -1.05
CA VAL A 183 15.16 9.51 -2.28
C VAL A 183 15.72 8.69 -3.44
N LEU A 184 14.85 7.97 -4.16
CA LEU A 184 15.20 7.21 -5.35
C LEU A 184 14.42 7.74 -6.56
N LEU A 185 15.11 8.24 -7.59
CA LEU A 185 14.52 8.76 -8.84
C LEU A 185 15.31 8.28 -10.07
N ASP A 186 14.62 8.04 -11.18
CA ASP A 186 15.22 7.73 -12.48
C ASP A 186 15.49 9.00 -13.32
N ASP A 187 16.01 10.05 -12.68
CA ASP A 187 16.34 11.34 -13.31
C ASP A 187 17.80 11.47 -13.77
N GLY A 188 18.64 10.49 -13.42
CA GLY A 188 20.07 10.47 -13.71
C GLY A 188 20.93 11.25 -12.71
N GLU A 189 20.34 11.84 -11.66
CA GLU A 189 21.03 12.54 -10.57
C GLU A 189 20.93 11.76 -9.25
N HIS A 190 19.76 11.22 -8.93
CA HIS A 190 19.51 10.43 -7.72
C HIS A 190 19.90 8.95 -7.92
N GLU A 191 19.92 8.21 -6.81
CA GLU A 191 20.07 6.75 -6.89
C GLU A 191 18.87 6.16 -7.63
N SER A 192 19.16 5.38 -8.66
CA SER A 192 18.14 4.87 -9.56
C SER A 192 17.21 3.87 -8.84
N PRO A 193 15.88 3.95 -9.01
CA PRO A 193 14.88 3.10 -8.34
C PRO A 193 14.78 1.72 -9.01
N THR A 194 15.92 1.01 -9.04
CA THR A 194 16.00 -0.39 -9.44
C THR A 194 15.37 -1.28 -8.39
N LYS A 195 14.98 -2.51 -8.76
CA LYS A 195 14.43 -3.49 -7.80
C LYS A 195 15.36 -3.66 -6.60
N ALA A 196 16.65 -3.81 -6.87
CA ALA A 196 17.66 -4.00 -5.81
C ALA A 196 17.75 -2.78 -4.88
N ASN A 197 17.77 -1.56 -5.42
CA ASN A 197 17.90 -0.35 -4.63
C ASN A 197 16.64 -0.07 -3.81
N ILE A 198 15.45 -0.28 -4.39
CA ILE A 198 14.17 -0.14 -3.65
C ILE A 198 14.13 -1.12 -2.47
N MET A 199 14.43 -2.40 -2.71
CA MET A 199 14.43 -3.41 -1.65
C MET A 199 15.45 -3.10 -0.55
N ALA A 200 16.66 -2.68 -0.94
CA ALA A 200 17.70 -2.29 0.01
C ALA A 200 17.32 -1.04 0.82
N ALA A 201 16.65 -0.07 0.21
CA ALA A 201 16.22 1.15 0.90
C ALA A 201 15.13 0.85 1.94
N TYR A 202 14.14 0.01 1.61
CA TYR A 202 13.13 -0.46 2.57
C TYR A 202 13.78 -1.22 3.73
N GLN A 203 14.67 -2.17 3.44
CA GLN A 203 15.41 -2.90 4.47
C GLN A 203 16.25 -1.97 5.37
N LYS A 204 16.86 -0.93 4.79
CA LYS A 204 17.64 0.06 5.53
C LYS A 204 16.76 0.81 6.52
N ILE A 205 15.65 1.40 6.09
CA ILE A 205 14.79 2.19 6.99
C ILE A 205 14.20 1.35 8.11
N VAL A 206 13.81 0.09 7.82
CA VAL A 206 13.22 -0.81 8.82
C VAL A 206 14.27 -1.32 9.80
N SER A 207 15.48 -1.65 9.33
CA SER A 207 16.57 -2.10 10.22
C SER A 207 17.10 -1.01 11.15
N GLN A 208 16.83 0.25 10.84
CA GLN A 208 17.17 1.42 11.65
C GLN A 208 16.01 1.90 12.54
N ALA A 209 14.82 1.34 12.37
CA ALA A 209 13.65 1.74 13.14
C ALA A 209 13.77 1.26 14.59
N GLU A 210 13.35 2.12 15.51
CA GLU A 210 13.21 1.80 16.93
C GLU A 210 11.82 2.21 17.44
N ALA A 211 11.44 1.74 18.63
CA ALA A 211 10.18 2.15 19.25
C ALA A 211 10.13 3.68 19.44
N GLY A 212 9.04 4.30 19.02
CA GLY A 212 8.85 5.75 19.03
C GLY A 212 9.26 6.46 17.73
N ASP A 213 9.98 5.79 16.81
CA ASP A 213 10.30 6.35 15.49
C ASP A 213 9.02 6.55 14.65
N SER A 214 9.06 7.55 13.77
CA SER A 214 8.05 7.77 12.74
C SER A 214 8.67 7.63 11.36
N LEU A 215 8.21 6.64 10.62
CA LEU A 215 8.65 6.32 9.28
C LEU A 215 7.60 6.79 8.28
N PHE A 216 8.07 7.41 7.19
CA PHE A 216 7.22 7.81 6.07
C PHE A 216 7.72 7.20 4.76
N CYS A 217 6.88 6.43 4.09
CA CYS A 217 7.19 5.85 2.79
C CYS A 217 6.27 6.43 1.72
N HIS A 218 6.84 6.90 0.62
CA HIS A 218 6.07 7.40 -0.53
C HIS A 218 6.53 6.71 -1.81
N TYR A 219 5.59 6.20 -2.59
CA TYR A 219 5.83 5.65 -3.91
C TYR A 219 4.92 6.34 -4.92
N SER A 220 5.50 6.92 -5.98
CA SER A 220 4.78 7.39 -7.16
C SER A 220 5.38 6.73 -8.41
N GLY A 221 4.56 5.98 -9.14
CA GLY A 221 5.01 5.16 -10.27
C GLY A 221 3.92 4.21 -10.75
N HIS A 222 4.29 3.20 -11.55
CA HIS A 222 3.33 2.17 -11.96
C HIS A 222 3.15 1.11 -10.88
N GLY A 223 1.89 0.68 -10.72
CA GLY A 223 1.50 -0.51 -9.98
C GLY A 223 0.72 -1.44 -10.91
N CYS A 224 0.72 -2.73 -10.61
CA CYS A 224 0.08 -3.73 -11.45
C CYS A 224 -0.43 -4.93 -10.65
N LYS A 225 -1.26 -5.74 -11.30
CA LYS A 225 -1.70 -7.04 -10.80
C LYS A 225 -1.03 -8.16 -11.58
N ILE A 226 -0.46 -9.13 -10.87
CA ILE A 226 0.19 -10.30 -11.44
C ILE A 226 -0.63 -11.52 -11.03
N ARG A 227 -0.85 -12.47 -11.94
CA ARG A 227 -1.55 -13.70 -11.53
C ARG A 227 -0.69 -14.48 -10.54
N ASP A 228 -1.27 -14.82 -9.40
CA ASP A 228 -0.64 -15.65 -8.37
C ASP A 228 -0.17 -16.97 -9.02
N ASP A 229 1.12 -17.26 -8.90
CA ASP A 229 1.74 -18.49 -9.38
C ASP A 229 1.53 -19.67 -8.42
N ASP A 230 1.15 -19.37 -7.17
CA ASP A 230 0.71 -20.34 -6.19
C ASP A 230 -0.80 -20.55 -6.29
N LYS A 231 -1.21 -21.82 -6.15
CA LYS A 231 -2.59 -22.22 -6.44
C LYS A 231 -3.53 -21.82 -5.29
N GLY A 232 -4.01 -20.59 -5.32
CA GLY A 232 -5.23 -20.15 -4.65
C GLY A 232 -5.04 -19.62 -3.24
N GLU A 233 -4.16 -18.63 -3.09
CA GLU A 233 -4.07 -17.85 -1.85
C GLU A 233 -5.03 -16.66 -1.89
N GLU A 234 -5.08 -15.88 -2.97
CA GLU A 234 -5.99 -14.71 -3.04
C GLU A 234 -7.39 -15.05 -3.62
N GLU A 235 -8.45 -14.39 -3.11
CA GLU A 235 -9.83 -14.61 -3.58
C GLU A 235 -10.05 -14.19 -5.04
N ASP A 236 -9.30 -13.21 -5.54
CA ASP A 236 -9.29 -12.81 -6.95
C ASP A 236 -8.19 -13.53 -7.78
N GLY A 237 -7.17 -14.07 -7.10
CA GLY A 237 -6.05 -14.81 -7.68
C GLY A 237 -4.95 -13.94 -8.29
N PHE A 238 -4.78 -12.69 -7.82
CA PHE A 238 -3.78 -11.76 -8.33
C PHE A 238 -3.03 -11.00 -7.22
N ASP A 239 -1.71 -11.10 -7.20
CA ASP A 239 -0.85 -10.26 -6.34
C ASP A 239 -0.76 -8.82 -6.87
N GLU A 240 -0.76 -7.84 -5.96
CA GLU A 240 -0.39 -6.47 -6.29
C GLU A 240 1.14 -6.31 -6.33
N ALA A 241 1.65 -5.49 -7.26
CA ALA A 241 3.09 -5.31 -7.40
C ALA A 241 3.50 -3.91 -7.86
N LEU A 242 4.60 -3.43 -7.30
CA LEU A 242 5.30 -2.23 -7.75
C LEU A 242 6.17 -2.56 -8.97
N VAL A 243 6.32 -1.59 -9.87
CA VAL A 243 7.14 -1.73 -11.07
C VAL A 243 8.42 -0.91 -10.94
N PRO A 244 9.59 -1.51 -10.61
CA PRO A 244 10.88 -0.83 -10.59
C PRO A 244 11.30 -0.34 -11.98
N VAL A 245 12.26 0.57 -12.07
CA VAL A 245 12.72 1.08 -13.38
C VAL A 245 13.33 -0.03 -14.25
N ASP A 246 13.95 -1.04 -13.65
CA ASP A 246 14.60 -2.17 -14.33
C ASP A 246 13.71 -3.43 -14.41
N TYR A 247 12.39 -3.28 -14.29
CA TYR A 247 11.42 -4.40 -14.21
C TYR A 247 11.57 -5.43 -15.33
N THR A 248 11.97 -5.00 -16.54
CA THR A 248 12.14 -5.87 -17.71
C THR A 248 13.23 -6.92 -17.50
N THR A 249 14.19 -6.66 -16.62
CA THR A 249 15.33 -7.54 -16.34
C THR A 249 15.32 -8.09 -14.91
N ALA A 250 14.92 -7.29 -13.93
CA ALA A 250 14.95 -7.64 -12.51
C ALA A 250 13.61 -8.19 -11.98
N GLY A 251 12.53 -8.03 -12.74
CA GLY A 251 11.19 -8.41 -12.28
C GLY A 251 10.47 -7.31 -11.49
N LEU A 252 9.28 -7.63 -11.00
CA LEU A 252 8.43 -6.77 -10.19
C LEU A 252 8.71 -6.94 -8.68
N ILE A 253 8.23 -6.04 -7.84
CA ILE A 253 8.24 -6.19 -6.37
C ILE A 253 6.82 -6.49 -5.93
N ARG A 254 6.56 -7.70 -5.41
CA ARG A 254 5.22 -8.12 -4.98
C ARG A 254 4.88 -7.59 -3.57
N ASP A 255 3.60 -7.53 -3.25
CA ASP A 255 3.09 -7.31 -1.89
C ASP A 255 3.74 -8.24 -0.85
N ASP A 256 3.92 -9.51 -1.16
CA ASP A 256 4.61 -10.50 -0.33
C ASP A 256 6.05 -10.10 0.00
N ASP A 257 6.79 -9.63 -1.01
CA ASP A 257 8.17 -9.16 -0.83
C ASP A 257 8.18 -7.99 0.17
N LEU A 258 7.28 -7.00 -0.03
CA LEU A 258 7.16 -5.82 0.84
C LEU A 258 6.72 -6.20 2.24
N PHE A 259 5.78 -7.14 2.38
CA PHE A 259 5.32 -7.61 3.68
C PHE A 259 6.48 -8.19 4.49
N ASP A 260 7.29 -9.05 3.87
CA ASP A 260 8.40 -9.72 4.55
C ASP A 260 9.54 -8.77 4.92
N ILE A 261 9.78 -7.71 4.15
CA ILE A 261 10.88 -6.77 4.44
C ILE A 261 10.46 -5.50 5.19
N VAL A 262 9.18 -5.11 5.15
CA VAL A 262 8.65 -3.91 5.80
C VAL A 262 7.77 -4.25 6.98
N ILE A 263 6.71 -5.03 6.77
CA ILE A 263 5.62 -5.18 7.74
C ILE A 263 6.04 -6.10 8.88
N LYS A 264 6.48 -7.31 8.55
CA LYS A 264 6.86 -8.35 9.51
C LYS A 264 8.06 -7.99 10.41
N PRO A 265 9.12 -7.32 9.92
CA PRO A 265 10.27 -6.95 10.76
C PRO A 265 10.12 -5.58 11.45
N MET A 266 9.03 -4.84 11.23
CA MET A 266 8.84 -3.53 11.86
C MET A 266 8.79 -3.66 13.40
N PRO A 267 9.57 -2.88 14.16
CA PRO A 267 9.60 -2.98 15.61
C PRO A 267 8.30 -2.49 16.26
N ASP A 268 7.91 -3.15 17.35
CA ASP A 268 6.82 -2.72 18.23
C ASP A 268 7.01 -1.25 18.64
N GLY A 269 5.97 -0.42 18.45
CA GLY A 269 5.97 0.98 18.84
C GLY A 269 6.59 1.94 17.84
N ALA A 270 7.08 1.47 16.68
CA ALA A 270 7.32 2.35 15.54
C ALA A 270 6.01 2.66 14.81
N HIS A 271 5.95 3.84 14.21
CA HIS A 271 4.82 4.30 13.39
C HIS A 271 5.25 4.40 11.94
N LEU A 272 4.64 3.64 11.04
CA LEU A 272 4.88 3.71 9.60
C LEU A 272 3.64 4.28 8.91
N PHE A 273 3.82 5.40 8.20
CA PHE A 273 2.81 5.93 7.29
C PHE A 273 3.28 5.78 5.83
N CYS A 274 2.44 5.16 5.02
CA CYS A 274 2.70 4.90 3.61
C CYS A 274 1.74 5.69 2.71
N LEU A 275 2.25 6.32 1.67
CA LEU A 275 1.46 6.91 0.59
C LEU A 275 1.85 6.24 -0.73
N PHE A 276 0.92 5.50 -1.31
CA PHE A 276 1.11 4.83 -2.60
C PHE A 276 0.24 5.51 -3.67
N ASP A 277 0.91 6.18 -4.61
CA ASP A 277 0.31 6.80 -5.78
C ASP A 277 0.59 5.93 -7.01
N CYS A 278 -0.02 4.75 -7.00
CA CYS A 278 0.02 3.80 -8.09
C CYS A 278 -1.32 3.06 -8.20
N CYS A 279 -1.53 2.40 -9.33
CA CYS A 279 -2.76 1.64 -9.57
C CYS A 279 -2.65 0.25 -8.96
N HIS A 280 -3.77 -0.31 -8.50
CA HIS A 280 -3.80 -1.60 -7.79
C HIS A 280 -2.82 -1.61 -6.61
N SER A 281 -3.00 -0.67 -5.69
CA SER A 281 -2.17 -0.56 -4.49
C SER A 281 -3.02 -0.51 -3.22
N GLY A 282 -4.25 -1.03 -3.27
CA GLY A 282 -5.17 -1.04 -2.12
C GLY A 282 -4.73 -2.05 -1.06
N THR A 283 -4.11 -3.15 -1.51
CA THR A 283 -3.67 -4.28 -0.70
C THR A 283 -2.16 -4.51 -0.77
N ILE A 284 -1.38 -3.62 -1.41
CA ILE A 284 0.08 -3.75 -1.61
C ILE A 284 0.92 -3.99 -0.34
N LEU A 285 0.37 -3.74 0.86
CA LEU A 285 1.01 -4.01 2.15
C LEU A 285 0.33 -5.13 2.97
N ASP A 286 -0.69 -5.81 2.43
CA ASP A 286 -1.51 -6.82 3.10
C ASP A 286 -1.99 -6.38 4.50
N LEU A 287 -2.61 -5.20 4.56
CA LEU A 287 -3.17 -4.66 5.80
C LEU A 287 -4.65 -5.05 5.97
N PRO A 288 -5.06 -5.58 7.14
CA PRO A 288 -6.38 -6.21 7.31
C PRO A 288 -7.55 -5.24 7.52
N TYR A 289 -7.27 -3.98 7.84
CA TYR A 289 -8.29 -2.96 8.08
C TYR A 289 -8.34 -1.98 6.92
N LEU A 290 -9.53 -1.55 6.53
CA LEU A 290 -9.77 -0.73 5.34
C LEU A 290 -10.87 0.30 5.59
N PHE A 291 -10.67 1.49 5.03
CA PHE A 291 -11.67 2.54 4.89
C PHE A 291 -11.63 3.06 3.45
N LYS A 292 -12.80 3.18 2.81
CA LYS A 292 -12.92 3.72 1.44
C LYS A 292 -13.75 5.01 1.47
N ALA A 293 -13.23 6.06 0.83
CA ALA A 293 -13.96 7.31 0.62
C ALA A 293 -14.94 7.19 -0.57
N ASP A 294 -15.82 6.20 -0.53
CA ASP A 294 -16.87 5.96 -1.53
C ASP A 294 -18.21 6.63 -1.17
N GLY A 295 -18.26 7.32 -0.02
CA GLY A 295 -19.44 7.99 0.51
C GLY A 295 -20.39 7.07 1.29
N THR A 296 -20.02 5.81 1.51
CA THR A 296 -20.85 4.82 2.23
C THR A 296 -20.24 4.39 3.56
N MET A 297 -18.91 4.42 3.69
CA MET A 297 -18.21 4.07 4.92
C MET A 297 -18.08 5.27 5.87
N GLU A 298 -18.41 5.06 7.15
CA GLU A 298 -18.22 6.06 8.23
C GLU A 298 -17.14 5.63 9.24
N VAL A 299 -16.77 4.35 9.23
CA VAL A 299 -15.78 3.74 10.13
C VAL A 299 -14.85 2.82 9.35
N MET A 300 -13.65 2.61 9.88
CA MET A 300 -12.74 1.61 9.35
C MET A 300 -13.24 0.21 9.72
N GLU A 301 -13.27 -0.69 8.75
CA GLU A 301 -13.74 -2.07 8.92
C GLU A 301 -12.63 -3.05 8.57
N ILE A 302 -12.82 -4.32 8.92
CA ILE A 302 -11.96 -5.38 8.38
C ILE A 302 -12.29 -5.55 6.90
N ASP A 303 -11.28 -5.65 6.06
CA ASP A 303 -11.50 -5.95 4.66
C ASP A 303 -12.01 -7.39 4.50
N ASP A 304 -13.23 -7.54 3.99
CA ASP A 304 -13.86 -8.84 3.80
C ASP A 304 -13.15 -9.69 2.72
N SER A 305 -12.41 -9.06 1.80
CA SER A 305 -11.54 -9.76 0.84
C SER A 305 -10.18 -10.18 1.41
N PHE A 306 -9.85 -9.77 2.64
CA PHE A 306 -8.54 -10.03 3.21
C PHE A 306 -8.29 -11.52 3.48
N ASP A 307 -7.19 -12.06 2.95
CA ASP A 307 -6.81 -13.44 3.24
C ASP A 307 -6.06 -13.57 4.58
N PHE A 308 -6.85 -13.74 5.64
CA PHE A 308 -6.33 -14.05 6.97
C PHE A 308 -5.50 -15.33 7.02
N LYS A 309 -5.75 -16.30 6.13
CA LYS A 309 -5.00 -17.55 6.10
C LYS A 309 -3.59 -17.29 5.56
N LYS A 310 -3.44 -16.56 4.46
CA LYS A 310 -2.15 -16.07 3.93
C LYS A 310 -1.39 -15.32 5.04
N LEU A 311 -2.02 -14.36 5.69
CA LEU A 311 -1.41 -13.58 6.78
C LEU A 311 -0.92 -14.45 7.95
N LEU A 312 -1.77 -15.35 8.48
CA LEU A 312 -1.39 -16.26 9.57
C LEU A 312 -0.27 -17.23 9.14
N GLY A 313 -0.25 -17.63 7.87
CA GLY A 313 0.83 -18.41 7.27
C GLY A 313 2.17 -17.67 7.28
N LYS A 314 2.18 -16.39 6.91
CA LYS A 314 3.38 -15.53 6.93
C LYS A 314 4.02 -15.41 8.32
N PHE A 315 3.20 -15.51 9.38
CA PHE A 315 3.67 -15.53 10.78
C PHE A 315 3.98 -16.93 11.33
N GLY A 316 3.87 -17.98 10.51
CA GLY A 316 4.11 -19.36 10.95
C GLY A 316 3.10 -19.86 12.00
N GLN A 317 1.93 -19.21 12.11
CA GLN A 317 0.90 -19.54 13.11
C GLN A 317 -0.09 -20.61 12.63
N LEU A 318 0.07 -21.09 11.40
CA LEU A 318 -0.59 -22.29 10.89
C LEU A 318 0.14 -23.55 11.41
N ALA A 319 0.03 -23.86 12.70
CA ALA A 319 0.52 -25.13 13.24
C ALA A 319 -0.63 -26.04 13.71
N GLU A 320 -0.49 -27.32 13.34
CA GLU A 320 -1.33 -28.52 13.45
C GLU A 320 -2.58 -28.46 14.36
N GLY A 321 -3.76 -28.63 13.74
CA GLY A 321 -5.04 -28.83 14.43
C GLY A 321 -6.26 -28.12 13.83
N PHE A 322 -6.07 -27.26 12.82
CA PHE A 322 -7.18 -26.50 12.20
C PHE A 322 -8.08 -27.32 11.26
N PHE A 323 -7.66 -28.54 10.88
CA PHE A 323 -8.37 -29.39 9.91
C PHE A 323 -8.81 -30.76 10.47
N ASP A 324 -8.68 -30.99 11.78
CA ASP A 324 -9.19 -32.21 12.44
C ASP A 324 -10.64 -32.03 12.94
#